data_AF-A0A8C4WUR1-F1
#
_entry.id   AF-A0A8C4WUR1-F1
#
_cell.length_a   1.000
_cell.length_b   1.000
_cell.length_c   1.000
_cell.angle_alpha   90.00
_cell.angle_beta   90.00
_cell.angle_gamma   90.00
#
_symmetry.space_group_name_H-M   'P 1'
#
loop_
_entity.id
_entity.type
_entity.pdbx_description
1 polymer ?
#
loop_
_entity_poly.entity_id
_entity_poly.type
_entity_poly.pdbx_seq_one_letter_code
_entity_poly.pdbx_strand_id
1 'polypeptide(L)'
;MASSTRTVACKRSHDVVEFFEKRKSTSEEMPWWVWRQFPFARLQLIKSPPVDSDVLLSGNEAPGLQPEPSEKNLNFVFIRNEPDKCRRQAPFLVLLVSTAPKQFEARQAIRDTWGNESLLPGINIVRLFLLGSSPSESVNQDLDRESHFHDIIQQNFMDTYHNLTIKTVMGLHWLAHHCPMAKYVMKTDSDMFVNVEFLVQSVLRTQEPPRKNYFTGYLMRGYSPNRNPSSKWYMSRALYPGDRYPTFCSGTGYIFSGDLSRLLYQASLAIRMLHLEDVYMGLCLAKLHISPVPPPNDFDFNHWHVSYSACRYSKLVTSHQFRSPLNHPNSISSTFKLVSFLLVFINFNRLTYLIGKGI
;
A
#
# COMPACT_ATOMS: atom_id res chain seq x y z
N MET A 1 -36.12 -9.85 14.15
CA MET A 1 -35.87 -10.42 12.81
C MET A 1 -35.11 -9.38 11.98
N ALA A 2 -33.78 -9.42 11.97
CA ALA A 2 -32.95 -8.47 11.24
C ALA A 2 -31.76 -9.21 10.61
N SER A 3 -32.00 -9.83 9.45
CA SER A 3 -30.98 -10.47 8.62
C SER A 3 -31.58 -10.62 7.22
N SER A 4 -31.44 -9.61 6.35
CA SER A 4 -31.85 -9.75 4.95
C SER A 4 -31.33 -8.66 3.99
N THR A 5 -31.13 -7.43 4.44
CA THR A 5 -30.91 -6.31 3.49
C THR A 5 -29.51 -6.23 2.86
N ARG A 6 -28.49 -6.93 3.37
CA ARG A 6 -27.15 -6.97 2.73
C ARG A 6 -27.02 -8.03 1.64
N THR A 7 -27.85 -9.09 1.66
CA THR A 7 -27.73 -10.23 0.73
C THR A 7 -28.36 -9.93 -0.64
N VAL A 8 -29.31 -9.00 -0.71
CA VAL A 8 -30.08 -8.74 -1.94
C VAL A 8 -29.27 -7.98 -3.01
N ALA A 9 -28.26 -7.19 -2.62
CA ALA A 9 -27.47 -6.41 -3.58
C ALA A 9 -26.54 -7.25 -4.48
N CYS A 10 -26.01 -8.38 -4.02
CA CYS A 10 -25.20 -9.27 -4.87
C CYS A 10 -26.06 -10.20 -5.75
N LYS A 11 -27.40 -10.21 -5.62
CA LYS A 11 -28.29 -11.06 -6.43
C LYS A 11 -28.81 -10.40 -7.71
N ARG A 12 -28.71 -9.08 -7.86
CA ARG A 12 -29.26 -8.33 -9.01
C ARG A 12 -28.24 -7.93 -10.09
N SER A 13 -26.97 -8.28 -9.92
CA SER A 13 -25.93 -7.99 -10.91
C SER A 13 -25.81 -9.03 -12.03
N HIS A 14 -26.65 -10.07 -12.03
CA HIS A 14 -26.68 -11.06 -13.11
C HIS A 14 -27.37 -10.55 -14.39
N ASP A 15 -28.32 -9.61 -14.28
CA ASP A 15 -29.16 -9.22 -15.43
C ASP A 15 -28.67 -7.97 -16.20
N VAL A 16 -27.57 -7.34 -15.77
CA VAL A 16 -27.03 -6.11 -16.39
C VAL A 16 -25.71 -6.34 -17.15
N VAL A 17 -25.07 -7.51 -16.97
CA VAL A 17 -23.80 -7.84 -17.63
C VAL A 17 -24.02 -8.60 -18.96
N GLU A 18 -25.21 -9.15 -19.20
CA GLU A 18 -25.50 -9.94 -20.41
C GLU A 18 -25.58 -9.12 -21.72
N PHE A 19 -25.50 -7.78 -21.64
CA PHE A 19 -25.59 -6.91 -22.83
C PHE A 19 -24.22 -6.51 -23.45
N PHE A 20 -23.08 -6.81 -22.80
CA PHE A 20 -21.76 -6.42 -23.30
C PHE A 20 -20.83 -7.58 -23.73
N GLU A 21 -21.27 -8.83 -23.63
CA GLU A 21 -20.48 -10.02 -23.99
C GLU A 21 -20.86 -10.67 -25.35
N LYS A 22 -21.43 -9.88 -26.28
CA LYS A 22 -21.57 -10.27 -27.70
C LYS A 22 -20.84 -9.30 -28.60
N ARG A 23 -19.51 -9.41 -28.64
CA ARG A 23 -18.67 -9.24 -29.85
C ARG A 23 -17.20 -9.39 -29.48
N LYS A 24 -16.66 -10.59 -29.71
CA LYS A 24 -15.33 -10.86 -30.29
C LYS A 24 -15.15 -12.38 -30.41
N SER A 25 -15.67 -12.95 -31.49
CA SER A 25 -14.90 -13.95 -32.26
C SER A 25 -13.98 -13.14 -33.19
N THR A 26 -12.76 -13.49 -33.53
CA THR A 26 -12.08 -14.77 -33.74
C THR A 26 -10.57 -14.52 -33.58
N SER A 27 -9.81 -15.49 -33.07
CA SER A 27 -8.62 -16.08 -33.74
C SER A 27 -7.71 -16.80 -32.74
N GLU A 28 -7.69 -18.12 -32.91
CA GLU A 28 -6.59 -19.07 -32.68
C GLU A 28 -6.06 -19.31 -31.25
N GLU A 29 -6.36 -20.53 -30.80
CA GLU A 29 -5.94 -21.19 -29.58
C GLU A 29 -4.49 -21.71 -29.66
N MET A 30 -3.79 -21.75 -28.52
CA MET A 30 -2.86 -22.84 -28.21
C MET A 30 -3.32 -23.58 -26.95
N PRO A 31 -3.30 -24.92 -26.91
CA PRO A 31 -4.10 -25.65 -25.92
C PRO A 31 -3.39 -25.96 -24.59
N TRP A 32 -4.22 -26.20 -23.59
CA TRP A 32 -3.98 -26.22 -22.14
C TRP A 32 -3.30 -27.47 -21.56
N TRP A 33 -2.80 -28.40 -22.37
CA TRP A 33 -2.22 -29.68 -21.90
C TRP A 33 -0.70 -29.67 -21.65
N VAL A 34 -0.01 -28.53 -21.78
CA VAL A 34 1.46 -28.45 -21.65
C VAL A 34 1.97 -28.32 -20.21
N TRP A 35 1.10 -28.12 -19.20
CA TRP A 35 1.54 -27.89 -17.81
C TRP A 35 1.16 -28.96 -16.77
N ARG A 36 0.97 -30.22 -17.19
CA ARG A 36 0.81 -31.34 -16.24
C ARG A 36 1.87 -32.42 -16.42
N GLN A 37 3.06 -32.18 -15.89
CA GLN A 37 3.92 -33.24 -15.34
C GLN A 37 4.65 -32.69 -14.12
N PHE A 38 4.18 -33.05 -12.92
CA PHE A 38 4.91 -33.65 -11.79
C PHE A 38 4.06 -33.56 -10.50
N PRO A 39 4.08 -34.59 -9.63
CA PRO A 39 2.94 -34.94 -8.80
C PRO A 39 2.88 -34.23 -7.44
N PHE A 40 1.65 -34.10 -6.96
CA PHE A 40 1.28 -33.82 -5.57
C PHE A 40 1.99 -34.76 -4.59
N ALA A 41 2.65 -34.18 -3.58
CA ALA A 41 3.01 -34.89 -2.36
C ALA A 41 2.33 -34.23 -1.15
N ARG A 42 1.50 -35.07 -0.53
CA ARG A 42 0.81 -35.04 0.77
C ARG A 42 1.39 -34.09 1.84
N LEU A 43 0.50 -33.27 2.41
CA LEU A 43 0.69 -32.58 3.69
C LEU A 43 1.01 -33.58 4.81
N GLN A 44 2.14 -33.39 5.49
CA GLN A 44 2.32 -33.79 6.88
C GLN A 44 2.71 -32.54 7.70
N LEU A 45 1.96 -32.33 8.78
CA LEU A 45 2.22 -31.34 9.82
C LEU A 45 3.57 -31.64 10.48
N ILE A 46 4.61 -30.87 10.14
CA ILE A 46 5.86 -30.83 10.89
C ILE A 46 5.85 -29.51 11.67
N LYS A 47 5.83 -29.62 13.01
CA LYS A 47 6.15 -28.50 13.90
C LYS A 47 7.62 -28.13 13.66
N SER A 48 7.88 -26.96 13.11
CA SER A 48 9.22 -26.42 12.97
C SER A 48 9.80 -26.10 14.36
N PRO A 49 11.07 -26.45 14.65
CA PRO A 49 11.77 -25.97 15.84
C PRO A 49 12.07 -24.46 15.72
N PRO A 50 12.36 -23.76 16.83
CA PRO A 50 12.70 -22.34 16.80
C PRO A 50 13.98 -22.13 15.99
N VAL A 51 13.96 -21.15 15.09
CA VAL A 51 15.11 -20.74 14.29
C VAL A 51 15.88 -19.68 15.07
N ASP A 52 17.13 -19.98 15.41
CA ASP A 52 18.10 -19.01 15.95
C ASP A 52 18.32 -17.88 14.94
N SER A 53 17.74 -16.72 15.23
CA SER A 53 17.93 -15.47 14.48
C SER A 53 19.13 -14.64 14.97
N ASP A 54 19.98 -15.20 15.82
CA ASP A 54 20.96 -14.43 16.60
C ASP A 54 22.24 -14.04 15.85
N VAL A 55 22.44 -14.47 14.60
CA VAL A 55 23.72 -14.23 13.90
C VAL A 55 23.78 -12.85 13.19
N LEU A 56 22.74 -12.01 13.28
CA LEU A 56 22.77 -10.62 12.76
C LEU A 56 22.49 -9.54 13.82
N LEU A 57 22.34 -9.91 15.10
CA LEU A 57 22.00 -8.96 16.18
C LEU A 57 23.02 -8.92 17.33
N SER A 58 24.15 -9.61 17.22
CA SER A 58 25.19 -9.59 18.27
C SER A 58 26.03 -8.31 18.22
N GLY A 59 25.56 -7.27 18.92
CA GLY A 59 26.38 -6.22 19.49
C GLY A 59 26.09 -6.15 20.97
N ASN A 60 26.93 -6.76 21.80
CA ASN A 60 26.84 -6.66 23.26
C ASN A 60 27.34 -5.29 23.73
N GLU A 61 26.48 -4.51 24.40
CA GLU A 61 26.71 -3.84 25.69
C GLU A 61 25.49 -2.98 26.10
N ALA A 62 25.20 -2.91 27.41
CA ALA A 62 24.10 -2.14 28.03
C ALA A 62 24.67 -1.21 29.13
N PRO A 63 23.89 -0.28 29.72
CA PRO A 63 23.08 0.77 29.11
C PRO A 63 23.64 2.14 29.54
N GLY A 64 24.25 2.86 28.60
CA GLY A 64 24.47 4.30 28.71
C GLY A 64 23.53 4.99 27.73
N LEU A 65 22.94 6.12 28.13
CA LEU A 65 22.12 6.98 27.26
C LEU A 65 22.97 7.44 26.06
N GLN A 66 23.04 6.61 25.01
CA GLN A 66 23.75 6.95 23.79
C GLN A 66 22.88 7.93 22.99
N PRO A 67 23.49 8.98 22.41
CA PRO A 67 22.75 9.98 21.67
C PRO A 67 21.98 9.33 20.51
N GLU A 68 20.79 9.84 20.23
CA GLU A 68 19.96 9.50 19.06
C GLU A 68 20.86 9.19 17.84
N PRO A 69 20.67 8.05 17.15
CA PRO A 69 21.49 7.69 16.00
C PRO A 69 21.47 8.85 15.00
N SER A 70 22.60 9.54 14.87
CA SER A 70 22.70 10.77 14.09
C SER A 70 22.25 10.51 12.66
N GLU A 71 21.40 11.39 12.11
CA GLU A 71 20.87 11.44 10.73
C GLU A 71 21.92 11.39 9.59
N LYS A 72 23.20 11.19 9.92
CA LYS A 72 24.38 11.41 9.08
C LYS A 72 24.52 10.53 7.83
N ASN A 73 23.66 9.53 7.61
CA ASN A 73 23.86 8.59 6.49
C ASN A 73 22.93 8.81 5.28
N LEU A 74 21.95 9.71 5.35
CA LEU A 74 21.07 10.03 4.22
C LEU A 74 20.96 11.55 4.11
N ASN A 75 21.91 12.18 3.41
CA ASN A 75 21.93 13.63 3.20
C ASN A 75 20.88 14.06 2.15
N PHE A 76 19.61 13.71 2.39
CA PHE A 76 18.48 14.06 1.54
C PHE A 76 17.71 15.24 2.12
N VAL A 77 17.50 16.26 1.29
CA VAL A 77 16.82 17.50 1.65
C VAL A 77 15.43 17.47 1.04
N PHE A 78 14.42 17.88 1.81
CA PHE A 78 13.07 18.06 1.29
C PHE A 78 13.03 19.24 0.32
N ILE A 79 12.58 18.96 -0.91
CA ILE A 79 12.22 19.97 -1.90
C ILE A 79 10.80 20.47 -1.61
N ARG A 80 9.91 19.55 -1.24
CA ARG A 80 8.53 19.82 -0.80
C ARG A 80 8.26 19.04 0.47
N ASN A 81 7.81 19.74 1.51
CA ASN A 81 7.70 19.15 2.85
C ASN A 81 6.30 19.21 3.46
N GLU A 82 5.39 20.09 3.02
CA GLU A 82 4.03 20.19 3.57
C GLU A 82 3.90 20.09 5.11
N PRO A 83 4.72 20.82 5.90
CA PRO A 83 4.90 20.55 7.34
C PRO A 83 3.63 20.75 8.19
N ASP A 84 2.67 21.54 7.69
CA ASP A 84 1.44 21.89 8.41
C ASP A 84 0.27 20.94 8.10
N LYS A 85 0.42 19.96 7.20
CA LYS A 85 -0.68 19.10 6.72
C LYS A 85 -1.40 18.34 7.85
N CYS A 86 -0.67 17.91 8.89
CA CYS A 86 -1.25 17.23 10.06
C CYS A 86 -1.39 18.14 11.31
N ARG A 87 -1.06 19.43 11.23
CA ARG A 87 -0.92 20.29 12.42
C ARG A 87 -2.25 20.62 13.10
N ARG A 88 -3.33 20.76 12.32
CA ARG A 88 -4.64 21.21 12.84
C ARG A 88 -5.41 20.12 13.58
N GLN A 89 -5.38 18.90 13.05
CA GLN A 89 -6.16 17.79 13.58
C GLN A 89 -5.38 16.49 13.38
N ALA A 90 -5.28 15.70 14.44
CA ALA A 90 -4.72 14.36 14.37
C ALA A 90 -5.54 13.50 13.38
N PRO A 91 -4.92 12.98 12.31
CA PRO A 91 -5.62 12.14 11.35
C PRO A 91 -5.94 10.77 11.93
N PHE A 92 -7.11 10.25 11.58
CA PHE A 92 -7.43 8.85 11.84
C PHE A 92 -6.62 7.94 10.92
N LEU A 93 -6.49 8.32 9.65
CA LEU A 93 -5.74 7.57 8.65
C LEU A 93 -4.88 8.52 7.80
N VAL A 94 -3.58 8.22 7.71
CA VAL A 94 -2.70 8.82 6.71
C VAL A 94 -2.49 7.83 5.57
N LEU A 95 -2.78 8.25 4.34
CA LEU A 95 -2.49 7.51 3.12
C LEU A 95 -1.17 8.01 2.54
N LEU A 96 -0.11 7.22 2.67
CA LEU A 96 1.18 7.43 2.02
C LEU A 96 1.20 6.68 0.69
N VAL A 97 1.14 7.41 -0.41
CA VAL A 97 1.04 6.85 -1.75
C VAL A 97 2.34 7.08 -2.51
N SER A 98 3.10 6.01 -2.77
CA SER A 98 4.30 6.08 -3.59
C SER A 98 3.93 6.29 -5.06
N THR A 99 4.37 7.41 -5.63
CA THR A 99 4.16 7.73 -7.06
C THR A 99 5.45 8.18 -7.71
N ALA A 100 5.58 8.01 -9.02
CA ALA A 100 6.69 8.60 -9.78
C ALA A 100 6.35 10.04 -10.21
N PRO A 101 7.34 10.93 -10.38
CA PRO A 101 7.13 12.33 -10.77
C PRO A 101 6.20 12.51 -11.97
N LYS A 102 6.39 11.68 -13.01
CA LYS A 102 5.62 11.72 -14.26
C LYS A 102 4.16 11.25 -14.14
N GLN A 103 3.75 10.66 -13.02
CA GLN A 103 2.41 10.05 -12.87
C GLN A 103 1.36 11.05 -12.34
N PHE A 104 1.25 12.21 -12.98
CA PHE A 104 0.24 13.22 -12.61
C PHE A 104 -1.18 12.64 -12.68
N GLU A 105 -1.50 11.89 -13.73
CA GLU A 105 -2.83 11.34 -13.94
C GLU A 105 -3.19 10.28 -12.90
N ALA A 106 -2.20 9.51 -12.42
CA ALA A 106 -2.44 8.55 -11.36
C ALA A 106 -2.73 9.28 -10.04
N ARG A 107 -1.94 10.31 -9.71
CA ARG A 107 -2.22 11.16 -8.54
C ARG A 107 -3.61 11.76 -8.64
N GLN A 108 -3.95 12.39 -9.77
CA GLN A 108 -5.27 13.00 -9.97
C GLN A 108 -6.41 11.98 -9.83
N ALA A 109 -6.30 10.81 -10.46
CA ALA A 109 -7.30 9.74 -10.31
C ALA A 109 -7.47 9.31 -8.85
N ILE A 110 -6.38 9.25 -8.08
CA ILE A 110 -6.43 8.91 -6.64
C ILE A 110 -7.11 10.04 -5.85
N ARG A 111 -6.81 11.32 -6.14
CA ARG A 111 -7.49 12.48 -5.52
C ARG A 111 -9.00 12.42 -5.73
N ASP A 112 -9.42 12.08 -6.95
CA ASP A 112 -10.82 12.07 -7.37
C ASP A 112 -11.59 10.82 -6.91
N THR A 113 -10.89 9.79 -6.42
CA THR A 113 -11.49 8.50 -6.06
C THR A 113 -11.15 8.09 -4.62
N TRP A 114 -10.45 6.97 -4.43
CA TRP A 114 -10.25 6.34 -3.12
C TRP A 114 -9.36 7.15 -2.19
N GLY A 115 -8.52 8.03 -2.73
CA GLY A 115 -7.65 8.89 -1.95
C GLY A 115 -8.34 10.13 -1.42
N ASN A 116 -9.57 10.45 -1.81
CA ASN A 116 -10.27 11.67 -1.43
C ASN A 116 -10.33 11.83 0.10
N GLU A 117 -9.79 12.94 0.64
CA GLU A 117 -9.71 13.20 2.08
C GLU A 117 -11.09 13.37 2.73
N SER A 118 -12.10 13.76 1.94
CA SER A 118 -13.50 13.92 2.37
C SER A 118 -14.37 12.68 2.13
N LEU A 119 -13.77 11.54 1.73
CA LEU A 119 -14.50 10.33 1.34
C LEU A 119 -15.41 9.78 2.46
N LEU A 120 -14.96 9.87 3.72
CA LEU A 120 -15.66 9.32 4.88
C LEU A 120 -16.02 10.44 5.87
N PRO A 121 -17.30 10.86 5.93
CA PRO A 121 -17.73 11.86 6.90
C PRO A 121 -17.39 11.47 8.35
N GLY A 122 -16.81 12.40 9.10
CA GLY A 122 -16.41 12.19 10.50
C GLY A 122 -15.10 11.41 10.70
N ILE A 123 -14.41 11.02 9.63
CA ILE A 123 -13.09 10.39 9.70
C ILE A 123 -12.09 11.32 9.01
N ASN A 124 -11.14 11.86 9.79
CA ASN A 124 -10.09 12.70 9.25
C ASN A 124 -9.06 11.84 8.51
N ILE A 125 -9.02 11.95 7.17
CA ILE A 125 -8.07 11.27 6.29
C ILE A 125 -7.11 12.31 5.73
N VAL A 126 -5.82 12.02 5.79
CA VAL A 126 -4.78 12.83 5.14
C VAL A 126 -4.14 12.00 4.03
N ARG A 127 -4.06 12.54 2.83
CA ARG A 127 -3.39 11.88 1.69
C ARG A 127 -2.10 12.62 1.36
N LEU A 128 -1.03 11.87 1.17
CA LEU A 128 0.28 12.38 0.80
C LEU A 128 0.90 11.49 -0.28
N PHE A 129 1.36 12.10 -1.37
CA PHE A 129 2.12 11.46 -2.42
C PHE A 129 3.61 11.57 -2.12
N LEU A 130 4.31 10.43 -2.13
CA LEU A 130 5.75 10.34 -1.91
C LEU A 130 6.50 10.30 -3.24
N LEU A 131 7.38 11.26 -3.46
CA LEU A 131 8.16 11.40 -4.70
C LEU A 131 9.66 11.60 -4.43
N GLY A 132 10.49 11.15 -5.37
CA GLY A 132 11.86 11.64 -5.53
C GLY A 132 11.93 12.71 -6.63
N SER A 133 13.15 13.07 -7.02
CA SER A 133 13.43 13.96 -8.16
C SER A 133 13.40 13.21 -9.50
N SER A 134 13.05 13.95 -10.55
CA SER A 134 13.15 13.53 -11.95
C SER A 134 14.37 14.18 -12.60
N PRO A 135 15.09 13.51 -13.52
CA PRO A 135 16.14 14.14 -14.32
C PRO A 135 15.60 15.13 -15.35
N SER A 136 14.29 15.11 -15.60
CA SER A 136 13.62 15.99 -16.56
C SER A 136 13.12 17.24 -15.85
N GLU A 137 13.69 18.39 -16.25
CA GLU A 137 13.33 19.70 -15.71
C GLU A 137 11.85 20.03 -15.94
N SER A 138 11.31 19.71 -17.12
CA SER A 138 9.89 19.91 -17.41
C SER A 138 8.98 19.16 -16.44
N VAL A 139 9.35 17.93 -16.05
CA VAL A 139 8.59 17.15 -15.05
C VAL A 139 8.66 17.79 -13.67
N ASN A 140 9.81 18.37 -13.29
CA ASN A 140 9.93 19.07 -12.00
C ASN A 140 9.09 20.36 -12.00
N GLN A 141 9.05 21.10 -13.11
CA GLN A 141 8.17 22.26 -13.28
C GLN A 141 6.69 21.88 -13.23
N ASP A 142 6.30 20.73 -13.80
CA ASP A 142 4.93 20.23 -13.70
C ASP A 142 4.56 19.94 -12.23
N LEU A 143 5.49 19.38 -11.44
CA LEU A 143 5.31 19.21 -10.00
C LEU A 143 5.22 20.54 -9.24
N ASP A 144 5.92 21.59 -9.65
CA ASP A 144 5.80 22.93 -9.03
C ASP A 144 4.36 23.44 -9.18
N ARG A 145 3.77 23.28 -10.38
CA ARG A 145 2.38 23.66 -10.62
C ARG A 145 1.40 22.79 -9.84
N GLU A 146 1.67 21.50 -9.71
CA GLU A 146 0.84 20.56 -8.93
C GLU A 146 0.91 20.83 -7.41
N SER A 147 1.93 21.54 -6.92
CA SER A 147 2.13 21.74 -5.47
C SER A 147 0.99 22.53 -4.80
N HIS A 148 0.15 23.22 -5.57
CA HIS A 148 -1.07 23.87 -5.06
C HIS A 148 -2.05 22.91 -4.37
N PHE A 149 -1.99 21.59 -4.63
CA PHE A 149 -2.82 20.60 -3.92
C PHE A 149 -2.38 20.34 -2.48
N HIS A 150 -1.18 20.79 -2.07
CA HIS A 150 -0.64 20.59 -0.72
C HIS A 150 -0.69 19.12 -0.26
N ASP A 151 -0.33 18.20 -1.17
CA ASP A 151 -0.37 16.75 -0.92
C ASP A 151 0.86 16.01 -1.47
N ILE A 152 1.98 16.71 -1.71
CA ILE A 152 3.21 16.15 -2.24
C ILE A 152 4.36 16.33 -1.25
N ILE A 153 5.00 15.22 -0.86
CA ILE A 153 6.27 15.23 -0.14
C ILE A 153 7.36 14.71 -1.08
N GLN A 154 8.44 15.46 -1.19
CA GLN A 154 9.53 15.17 -2.12
C GLN A 154 10.89 15.48 -1.53
N GLN A 155 11.83 14.55 -1.69
CA GLN A 155 13.25 14.75 -1.41
C GLN A 155 14.11 14.64 -2.68
N ASN A 156 15.32 15.19 -2.60
CA ASN A 156 16.29 15.30 -3.69
C ASN A 156 17.03 13.98 -4.05
N PHE A 157 16.36 12.83 -4.02
CA PHE A 157 16.91 11.56 -4.50
C PHE A 157 16.31 11.17 -5.85
N MET A 158 17.06 10.48 -6.70
CA MET A 158 16.55 10.02 -8.00
C MET A 158 15.43 9.00 -7.83
N ASP A 159 14.24 9.28 -8.40
CA ASP A 159 13.09 8.41 -8.28
C ASP A 159 13.19 7.18 -9.20
N THR A 160 13.64 6.07 -8.63
CA THR A 160 13.81 4.79 -9.33
C THR A 160 13.25 3.65 -8.47
N TYR A 161 12.97 2.51 -9.10
CA TYR A 161 12.53 1.31 -8.38
C TYR A 161 13.51 0.88 -7.27
N HIS A 162 14.82 1.01 -7.52
CA HIS A 162 15.84 0.67 -6.52
C HIS A 162 15.85 1.62 -5.31
N ASN A 163 15.30 2.82 -5.46
CA ASN A 163 15.25 3.84 -4.41
C ASN A 163 13.88 3.90 -3.70
N LEU A 164 12.99 2.91 -3.90
CA LEU A 164 11.71 2.84 -3.18
C LEU A 164 11.88 2.80 -1.66
N THR A 165 12.95 2.19 -1.18
CA THR A 165 13.25 2.16 0.26
C THR A 165 13.56 3.55 0.79
N ILE A 166 14.36 4.35 0.07
CA ILE A 166 14.63 5.75 0.42
C ILE A 166 13.32 6.53 0.49
N LYS A 167 12.44 6.35 -0.51
CA LYS A 167 11.12 6.97 -0.56
C LYS A 167 10.23 6.62 0.64
N THR A 168 10.24 5.36 1.08
CA THR A 168 9.47 4.93 2.25
C THR A 168 10.06 5.46 3.55
N VAL A 169 11.39 5.42 3.69
CA VAL A 169 12.09 6.02 4.84
C VAL A 169 11.83 7.53 4.92
N MET A 170 11.78 8.23 3.79
CA MET A 170 11.34 9.63 3.72
C MET A 170 9.92 9.81 4.27
N GLY A 171 8.97 8.94 3.90
CA GLY A 171 7.61 8.96 4.43
C GLY A 171 7.56 8.74 5.95
N LEU A 172 8.33 7.77 6.46
CA LEU A 172 8.46 7.52 7.91
C LEU A 172 9.10 8.69 8.65
N HIS A 173 10.15 9.27 8.08
CA HIS A 173 10.81 10.47 8.59
C HIS A 173 9.80 11.61 8.74
N TRP A 174 9.03 11.86 7.68
CA TRP A 174 8.01 12.90 7.69
C TRP A 174 6.92 12.64 8.74
N LEU A 175 6.40 11.42 8.83
CA LEU A 175 5.40 11.06 9.83
C LEU A 175 5.91 11.27 11.26
N ALA A 176 7.14 10.86 11.54
CA ALA A 176 7.74 10.98 12.87
C ALA A 176 7.85 12.45 13.34
N HIS A 177 8.09 13.38 12.42
CA HIS A 177 8.33 14.79 12.73
C HIS A 177 7.07 15.67 12.57
N HIS A 178 6.26 15.41 11.55
CA HIS A 178 5.16 16.29 11.16
C HIS A 178 3.78 15.70 11.44
N CYS A 179 3.66 14.40 11.71
CA CYS A 179 2.37 13.74 11.95
C CYS A 179 2.40 12.66 13.06
N PRO A 180 3.02 12.90 14.23
CA PRO A 180 3.22 11.87 15.25
C PRO A 180 1.93 11.38 15.91
N MET A 181 0.83 12.12 15.76
CA MET A 181 -0.47 11.83 16.38
C MET A 181 -1.43 11.07 15.46
N ALA A 182 -1.00 10.66 14.27
CA ALA A 182 -1.81 9.82 13.40
C ALA A 182 -2.22 8.52 14.12
N LYS A 183 -3.47 8.06 13.96
CA LYS A 183 -3.87 6.76 14.54
C LYS A 183 -3.37 5.59 13.71
N TYR A 184 -3.57 5.65 12.41
CA TYR A 184 -3.14 4.64 11.45
C TYR A 184 -2.47 5.29 10.25
N VAL A 185 -1.57 4.53 9.64
CA VAL A 185 -0.93 4.88 8.37
C VAL A 185 -1.08 3.70 7.44
N MET A 186 -1.47 3.97 6.20
CA MET A 186 -1.39 3.02 5.10
C MET A 186 -0.32 3.48 4.12
N LYS A 187 0.66 2.63 3.84
CA LYS A 187 1.55 2.80 2.69
C LYS A 187 1.04 1.96 1.53
N THR A 188 1.00 2.54 0.34
CA THR A 188 0.56 1.87 -0.89
C THR A 188 1.22 2.50 -2.12
N ASP A 189 1.07 1.86 -3.28
CA ASP A 189 1.59 2.35 -4.55
C ASP A 189 0.47 2.96 -5.42
N SER A 190 0.85 3.76 -6.41
CA SER A 190 -0.07 4.45 -7.33
C SER A 190 -0.92 3.55 -8.22
N ASP A 191 -0.51 2.28 -8.40
CA ASP A 191 -1.17 1.29 -9.26
C ASP A 191 -2.06 0.33 -8.48
N MET A 192 -2.54 0.79 -7.33
CA MET A 192 -3.43 0.07 -6.43
C MET A 192 -4.84 0.68 -6.46
N PHE A 193 -5.84 -0.19 -6.35
CA PHE A 193 -7.15 0.17 -5.84
C PHE A 193 -7.15 -0.04 -4.32
N VAL A 194 -7.74 0.91 -3.58
CA VAL A 194 -7.95 0.81 -2.14
C VAL A 194 -9.43 1.07 -1.80
N ASN A 195 -10.10 0.13 -1.15
CA ASN A 195 -11.41 0.38 -0.56
C ASN A 195 -11.24 0.95 0.85
N VAL A 196 -11.08 2.27 0.94
CA VAL A 196 -10.84 2.97 2.22
C VAL A 196 -12.03 2.83 3.18
N GLU A 197 -13.26 2.77 2.68
CA GLU A 197 -14.44 2.53 3.53
C GLU A 197 -14.38 1.16 4.20
N PHE A 198 -14.20 0.09 3.40
CA PHE A 198 -14.08 -1.26 3.92
C PHE A 198 -12.89 -1.40 4.87
N LEU A 199 -11.77 -0.77 4.53
CA LEU A 199 -10.59 -0.73 5.38
C LEU A 199 -10.90 -0.15 6.77
N VAL A 200 -11.48 1.05 6.81
CA VAL A 200 -11.77 1.74 8.07
C VAL A 200 -12.80 0.95 8.89
N GLN A 201 -13.87 0.47 8.28
CA GLN A 201 -14.97 -0.18 9.00
C GLN A 201 -14.63 -1.61 9.46
N SER A 202 -13.98 -2.40 8.61
CA SER A 202 -13.79 -3.83 8.86
C SER A 202 -12.44 -4.14 9.50
N VAL A 203 -11.40 -3.32 9.25
CA VAL A 203 -10.04 -3.59 9.72
C VAL A 203 -9.62 -2.63 10.83
N LEU A 204 -9.80 -1.31 10.68
CA LEU A 204 -9.20 -0.36 11.63
C LEU A 204 -10.06 -0.11 12.86
N ARG A 205 -11.38 0.05 12.70
CA ARG A 205 -12.31 0.25 13.82
C ARG A 205 -12.44 -0.97 14.72
N THR A 206 -12.17 -2.17 14.20
CA THR A 206 -12.15 -3.41 15.00
C THR A 206 -10.93 -3.49 15.91
N GLN A 207 -9.95 -2.60 15.74
CA GLN A 207 -8.75 -2.48 16.56
C GLN A 207 -8.77 -1.24 17.46
N GLU A 208 -9.93 -0.60 17.71
CA GLU A 208 -10.02 0.57 18.60
C GLU A 208 -10.20 0.17 20.08
N PRO A 209 -9.46 0.79 21.04
CA PRO A 209 -8.40 1.78 20.83
C PRO A 209 -7.18 1.17 20.10
N PRO A 210 -6.47 1.93 19.23
CA PRO A 210 -5.45 1.37 18.34
C PRO A 210 -4.46 0.47 19.07
N ARG A 211 -4.37 -0.77 18.61
CA ARG A 211 -3.36 -1.70 19.09
C ARG A 211 -1.97 -1.10 18.85
N LYS A 212 -1.18 -0.94 19.91
CA LYS A 212 0.22 -0.52 19.82
C LYS A 212 1.03 -1.53 19.04
N ASN A 213 2.09 -1.07 18.37
CA ASN A 213 2.98 -1.93 17.58
C ASN A 213 2.22 -2.79 16.54
N TYR A 214 1.14 -2.26 15.98
CA TYR A 214 0.30 -2.99 15.03
C TYR A 214 0.80 -2.76 13.61
N PHE A 215 1.04 -3.85 12.87
CA PHE A 215 1.41 -3.82 11.47
C PHE A 215 0.68 -4.96 10.74
N THR A 216 -0.02 -4.69 9.64
CA THR A 216 -0.79 -5.69 8.88
C THR A 216 -0.73 -5.43 7.38
N GLY A 217 -1.14 -6.42 6.58
CA GLY A 217 -1.15 -6.39 5.12
C GLY A 217 -1.22 -7.80 4.56
N TYR A 218 -0.78 -8.01 3.32
CA TYR A 218 -0.60 -9.37 2.80
C TYR A 218 0.74 -9.95 3.30
N LEU A 219 0.68 -10.96 4.18
CA LEU A 219 1.87 -11.51 4.84
C LEU A 219 2.67 -12.44 3.90
N MET A 220 3.90 -12.05 3.62
CA MET A 220 4.88 -12.81 2.86
C MET A 220 5.71 -13.68 3.81
N ARG A 221 5.31 -14.94 4.00
CA ARG A 221 5.96 -15.88 4.94
C ARG A 221 6.93 -16.82 4.22
N GLY A 222 8.12 -16.99 4.80
CA GLY A 222 9.09 -18.00 4.34
C GLY A 222 9.78 -17.69 3.01
N TYR A 223 9.62 -16.48 2.47
CA TYR A 223 10.26 -16.06 1.23
C TYR A 223 11.78 -16.00 1.39
N SER A 224 12.49 -16.42 0.33
CA SER A 224 13.95 -16.44 0.28
C SER A 224 14.45 -15.36 -0.69
N PRO A 225 15.64 -14.78 -0.46
CA PRO A 225 16.22 -13.80 -1.37
C PRO A 225 16.44 -14.39 -2.76
N ASN A 226 16.01 -13.68 -3.80
CA ASN A 226 16.27 -14.10 -5.17
C ASN A 226 17.76 -13.87 -5.50
N ARG A 227 18.51 -14.93 -5.77
CA ARG A 227 19.96 -14.85 -6.02
C ARG A 227 20.32 -14.73 -7.51
N ASN A 228 19.34 -14.64 -8.40
CA ASN A 228 19.58 -14.45 -9.84
C ASN A 228 19.82 -12.96 -10.16
N PRO A 229 21.01 -12.56 -10.64
CA PRO A 229 21.33 -11.16 -10.98
C PRO A 229 20.44 -10.51 -12.03
N SER A 230 19.75 -11.29 -12.89
CA SER A 230 18.83 -10.74 -13.89
C SER A 230 17.42 -10.47 -13.36
N SER A 231 17.11 -10.88 -12.14
CA SER A 231 15.81 -10.61 -11.52
C SER A 231 15.76 -9.18 -11.01
N LYS A 232 14.63 -8.49 -11.23
CA LYS A 232 14.33 -7.21 -10.56
C LYS A 232 14.28 -7.31 -9.02
N TRP A 233 14.18 -8.54 -8.50
CA TRP A 233 14.20 -8.85 -7.06
C TRP A 233 15.54 -9.39 -6.56
N TYR A 234 16.60 -9.24 -7.36
CA TYR A 234 17.93 -9.76 -7.05
C TYR A 234 18.47 -9.21 -5.74
N MET A 235 18.84 -10.10 -4.83
CA MET A 235 19.50 -9.78 -3.58
C MET A 235 20.82 -10.56 -3.49
N SER A 236 21.95 -9.85 -3.47
CA SER A 236 23.26 -10.51 -3.35
C SER A 236 23.51 -11.02 -1.93
N ARG A 237 24.38 -12.04 -1.79
CA ARG A 237 24.83 -12.50 -0.46
C ARG A 237 25.58 -11.42 0.31
N ALA A 238 26.32 -10.57 -0.40
CA ALA A 238 27.05 -9.45 0.18
C ALA A 238 26.11 -8.37 0.77
N LEU A 239 24.92 -8.19 0.20
CA LEU A 239 23.90 -7.28 0.73
C LEU A 239 23.10 -7.94 1.86
N TYR A 240 22.66 -9.18 1.65
CA TYR A 240 21.89 -9.94 2.62
C TYR A 240 22.39 -11.39 2.67
N PRO A 241 23.18 -11.77 3.71
CA PRO A 241 23.78 -13.09 3.78
C PRO A 241 22.78 -14.20 4.14
N GLY A 242 21.68 -13.87 4.82
CA GLY A 242 20.69 -14.85 5.28
C GLY A 242 19.97 -15.59 4.15
N ASP A 243 19.50 -16.81 4.42
CA ASP A 243 18.78 -17.64 3.45
C ASP A 243 17.28 -17.34 3.35
N ARG A 244 16.72 -16.71 4.38
CA ARG A 244 15.30 -16.40 4.46
C ARG A 244 15.12 -15.00 5.00
N TYR A 245 14.15 -14.28 4.46
CA TYR A 245 13.72 -13.02 5.05
C TYR A 245 12.87 -13.27 6.30
N PRO A 246 12.83 -12.33 7.26
CA PRO A 246 11.77 -12.32 8.26
C PRO A 246 10.40 -12.22 7.57
N THR A 247 9.31 -12.50 8.30
CA THR A 247 7.97 -12.25 7.74
C THR A 247 7.80 -10.75 7.51
N PHE A 248 7.36 -10.39 6.30
CA PHE A 248 7.08 -9.00 5.90
C PHE A 248 5.70 -8.91 5.23
N CYS A 249 5.18 -7.70 5.02
CA CYS A 249 3.97 -7.49 4.23
C CYS A 249 4.34 -7.07 2.80
N SER A 250 3.59 -7.52 1.80
CA SER A 250 3.76 -7.09 0.40
C SER A 250 3.77 -5.56 0.25
N GLY A 251 4.69 -5.04 -0.56
CA GLY A 251 4.82 -3.60 -0.85
C GLY A 251 3.60 -2.97 -1.52
N THR A 252 2.69 -3.79 -2.07
CA THR A 252 1.42 -3.36 -2.69
C THR A 252 0.45 -2.70 -1.72
N GLY A 253 0.63 -2.87 -0.42
CA GLY A 253 -0.22 -2.20 0.57
C GLY A 253 -0.10 -2.82 1.95
N TYR A 254 0.30 -2.01 2.92
CA TYR A 254 0.35 -2.40 4.33
C TYR A 254 -0.06 -1.23 5.22
N ILE A 255 -0.40 -1.57 6.46
CA ILE A 255 -0.92 -0.64 7.45
C ILE A 255 -0.15 -0.80 8.74
N PHE A 256 0.08 0.31 9.41
CA PHE A 256 0.63 0.32 10.75
C PHE A 256 -0.04 1.35 11.64
N SER A 257 -0.02 1.09 12.95
CA SER A 257 -0.43 2.05 13.96
C SER A 257 0.55 3.22 14.01
N GLY A 258 0.07 4.44 14.25
CA GLY A 258 0.91 5.64 14.12
C GLY A 258 2.09 5.69 15.10
N ASP A 259 1.99 5.01 16.25
CA ASP A 259 3.10 4.86 17.21
C ASP A 259 4.32 4.15 16.61
N LEU A 260 4.12 3.31 15.58
CA LEU A 260 5.21 2.66 14.86
C LEU A 260 5.99 3.60 13.95
N SER A 261 5.44 4.75 13.54
CA SER A 261 6.10 5.62 12.54
C SER A 261 7.52 6.01 12.97
N ARG A 262 7.67 6.47 14.21
CA ARG A 262 8.97 6.87 14.77
C ARG A 262 9.88 5.67 15.03
N LEU A 263 9.34 4.57 15.52
CA LEU A 263 10.11 3.35 15.79
C LEU A 263 10.68 2.75 14.50
N LEU A 264 9.87 2.67 13.45
CA LEU A 264 10.29 2.21 12.13
C LEU A 264 11.31 3.16 11.51
N TYR A 265 11.13 4.48 11.66
CA TYR A 265 12.12 5.45 11.20
C TYR A 265 13.47 5.23 11.91
N GLN A 266 13.51 5.17 13.24
CA GLN A 266 14.73 4.94 14.01
C GLN A 266 15.39 3.59 13.68
N ALA A 267 14.59 2.51 13.52
CA ALA A 267 15.09 1.21 13.11
C ALA A 267 15.71 1.25 11.71
N SER A 268 15.14 2.02 10.79
CA SER A 268 15.67 2.15 9.42
C SER A 268 17.06 2.80 9.41
N LEU A 269 17.33 3.76 10.29
CA LEU A 269 18.66 4.37 10.41
C LEU A 269 19.74 3.40 10.91
N ALA A 270 19.35 2.32 11.60
CA ALA A 270 20.27 1.34 12.19
C ALA A 270 20.52 0.11 11.31
N ILE A 271 19.73 -0.09 10.24
CA ILE A 271 19.80 -1.27 9.38
C ILE A 271 20.33 -0.87 8.02
N ARG A 272 21.25 -1.68 7.48
CA ARG A 272 21.74 -1.50 6.11
C ARG A 272 20.57 -1.50 5.13
N MET A 273 20.44 -0.41 4.38
CA MET A 273 19.37 -0.24 3.42
C MET A 273 19.40 -1.31 2.32
N LEU A 274 18.23 -1.89 2.02
CA LEU A 274 18.01 -2.79 0.90
C LEU A 274 17.08 -2.11 -0.11
N HIS A 275 17.24 -2.39 -1.41
CA HIS A 275 16.38 -1.80 -2.46
C HIS A 275 14.95 -2.39 -2.51
N LEU A 276 14.74 -3.57 -1.91
CA LEU A 276 13.41 -4.15 -1.75
C LEU A 276 12.77 -3.56 -0.49
N GLU A 277 11.92 -2.56 -0.71
CA GLU A 277 11.29 -1.76 0.35
C GLU A 277 10.48 -2.59 1.34
N ASP A 278 9.65 -3.50 0.85
CA ASP A 278 8.80 -4.36 1.67
C ASP A 278 9.60 -5.33 2.55
N VAL A 279 10.63 -5.95 1.98
CA VAL A 279 11.60 -6.76 2.72
C VAL A 279 12.33 -5.92 3.78
N TYR A 280 12.75 -4.70 3.42
CA TYR A 280 13.44 -3.80 4.33
C TYR A 280 12.56 -3.40 5.52
N MET A 281 11.28 -3.11 5.29
CA MET A 281 10.30 -2.88 6.36
C MET A 281 10.15 -4.10 7.26
N GLY A 282 10.18 -5.31 6.71
CA GLY A 282 10.25 -6.56 7.47
C GLY A 282 11.48 -6.67 8.37
N LEU A 283 12.65 -6.20 7.91
CA LEU A 283 13.86 -6.16 8.73
C LEU A 283 13.76 -5.13 9.85
N CYS A 284 13.18 -3.95 9.59
CA CYS A 284 12.90 -2.95 10.62
C CYS A 284 11.99 -3.52 11.72
N LEU A 285 10.92 -4.23 11.34
CA LEU A 285 10.01 -4.90 12.28
C LEU A 285 10.75 -5.98 13.09
N ALA A 286 11.57 -6.80 12.44
CA ALA A 286 12.36 -7.83 13.11
C ALA A 286 13.36 -7.23 14.12
N LYS A 287 14.04 -6.13 13.76
CA LYS A 287 14.95 -5.41 14.66
C LYS A 287 14.26 -4.84 15.89
N LEU A 288 12.97 -4.49 15.77
CA LEU A 288 12.12 -4.02 16.87
C LEU A 288 11.45 -5.17 17.64
N HIS A 289 11.66 -6.43 17.24
CA HIS A 289 10.96 -7.61 17.78
C HIS A 289 9.44 -7.54 17.62
N ILE A 290 8.96 -6.96 16.51
CA ILE A 290 7.54 -6.80 16.19
C ILE A 290 7.18 -7.73 15.04
N SER A 291 6.16 -8.56 15.24
CA SER A 291 5.67 -9.46 14.20
C SER A 291 4.45 -8.86 13.50
N PRO A 292 4.40 -8.83 12.15
CA PRO A 292 3.19 -8.46 11.43
C PRO A 292 2.01 -9.35 11.84
N VAL A 293 0.85 -8.72 12.03
CA VAL A 293 -0.40 -9.37 12.41
C VAL A 293 -1.18 -9.72 11.14
N PRO A 294 -1.71 -10.95 11.01
CA PRO A 294 -2.57 -11.31 9.89
C PRO A 294 -3.79 -10.37 9.83
N PRO A 295 -4.26 -9.99 8.62
CA PRO A 295 -5.51 -9.27 8.48
C PRO A 295 -6.69 -10.15 8.94
N PRO A 296 -7.87 -9.56 9.21
CA PRO A 296 -9.07 -10.33 9.58
C PRO A 296 -9.40 -11.42 8.56
N ASN A 297 -9.15 -11.17 7.27
CA ASN A 297 -9.22 -12.16 6.21
C ASN A 297 -7.99 -12.07 5.30
N ASP A 298 -7.37 -13.22 4.98
CA ASP A 298 -6.18 -13.29 4.11
C ASP A 298 -6.40 -12.70 2.71
N PHE A 299 -7.65 -12.59 2.25
CA PHE A 299 -8.03 -11.99 0.97
C PHE A 299 -8.38 -10.49 1.04
N ASP A 300 -8.26 -9.86 2.21
CA ASP A 300 -8.46 -8.42 2.34
C ASP A 300 -7.41 -7.66 1.52
N PHE A 301 -6.14 -8.06 1.62
CA PHE A 301 -5.03 -7.42 0.92
C PHE A 301 -4.58 -8.28 -0.25
N ASN A 302 -4.85 -7.86 -1.50
CA ASN A 302 -4.46 -8.61 -2.68
C ASN A 302 -3.28 -7.93 -3.37
N HIS A 303 -2.15 -8.63 -3.46
CA HIS A 303 -0.97 -8.16 -4.20
C HIS A 303 -1.02 -8.50 -5.70
N TRP A 304 -2.14 -9.09 -6.14
CA TRP A 304 -2.47 -9.41 -7.53
C TRP A 304 -3.74 -8.66 -7.97
N HIS A 305 -4.02 -8.67 -9.27
CA HIS A 305 -5.25 -8.11 -9.80
C HIS A 305 -6.43 -9.03 -9.50
N VAL A 306 -7.43 -8.53 -8.78
CA VAL A 306 -8.71 -9.21 -8.58
C VAL A 306 -9.67 -8.80 -9.69
N SER A 307 -10.25 -9.74 -10.43
CA SER A 307 -11.20 -9.38 -11.48
C SER A 307 -12.41 -8.64 -10.92
N TYR A 308 -12.80 -7.56 -11.60
CA TYR A 308 -13.79 -6.64 -11.08
C TYR A 308 -15.18 -7.27 -10.99
N SER A 309 -15.77 -7.13 -9.81
CA SER A 309 -17.21 -7.21 -9.58
C SER A 309 -17.54 -6.38 -8.35
N ALA A 310 -18.70 -5.74 -8.33
CA ALA A 310 -19.14 -4.93 -7.19
C ALA A 310 -19.10 -5.72 -5.86
N CYS A 311 -19.45 -7.01 -5.90
CA CYS A 311 -19.47 -7.86 -4.70
C CYS A 311 -18.06 -8.17 -4.15
N ARG A 312 -17.06 -8.32 -5.03
CA ARG A 312 -15.66 -8.53 -4.60
C ARG A 312 -15.03 -7.23 -4.10
N TYR A 313 -15.19 -6.14 -4.85
CA TYR A 313 -14.56 -4.86 -4.53
C TYR A 313 -15.17 -4.18 -3.30
N SER A 314 -16.37 -4.59 -2.88
CA SER A 314 -16.98 -4.17 -1.60
C SER A 314 -16.47 -4.94 -0.37
N LYS A 315 -15.64 -5.98 -0.55
CA LYS A 315 -15.18 -6.89 0.52
C LYS A 315 -13.68 -7.18 0.50
N LEU A 316 -12.90 -6.31 -0.14
CA LEU A 316 -11.45 -6.35 -0.11
C LEU A 316 -10.93 -4.96 0.24
N VAL A 317 -9.73 -4.90 0.80
CA VAL A 317 -9.00 -3.66 1.06
C VAL A 317 -8.23 -3.24 -0.19
N THR A 318 -7.41 -4.11 -0.78
CA THR A 318 -6.58 -3.76 -1.94
C THR A 318 -6.67 -4.74 -3.10
N SER A 319 -6.46 -4.21 -4.32
CA SER A 319 -6.29 -4.97 -5.57
C SER A 319 -5.26 -4.24 -6.44
N HIS A 320 -4.36 -4.98 -7.07
CA HIS A 320 -3.19 -4.43 -7.78
C HIS A 320 -3.42 -4.30 -9.30
N GLN A 321 -2.50 -3.63 -10.00
CA GLN A 321 -2.45 -3.43 -11.46
C GLN A 321 -3.47 -2.44 -12.03
N PHE A 322 -3.82 -1.41 -11.27
CA PHE A 322 -4.66 -0.31 -11.72
C PHE A 322 -3.81 0.77 -12.38
N ARG A 323 -3.75 0.80 -13.72
CA ARG A 323 -3.11 1.89 -14.46
C ARG A 323 -4.11 3.00 -14.76
N SER A 324 -3.63 4.25 -14.77
CA SER A 324 -4.44 5.37 -15.27
C SER A 324 -4.88 5.10 -16.73
N PRO A 325 -6.18 5.24 -17.06
CA PRO A 325 -6.71 4.93 -18.40
C PRO A 325 -6.09 5.75 -19.53
N LEU A 326 -5.46 6.88 -19.23
CA LEU A 326 -4.98 7.84 -20.24
C LEU A 326 -3.66 7.45 -20.92
N ASN A 327 -2.95 6.43 -20.41
CA ASN A 327 -1.70 5.94 -20.99
C ASN A 327 -1.89 4.77 -21.98
N HIS A 328 -3.12 4.43 -22.36
CA HIS A 328 -3.38 3.44 -23.39
C HIS A 328 -3.63 4.13 -24.74
N PRO A 329 -2.83 3.85 -25.79
CA PRO A 329 -3.01 4.47 -27.12
C PRO A 329 -4.34 4.13 -27.81
N ASN A 330 -5.15 3.21 -27.24
CA ASN A 330 -6.46 2.81 -27.75
C ASN A 330 -7.61 2.96 -26.72
N SER A 331 -7.42 3.69 -25.62
CA SER A 331 -8.51 3.93 -24.67
C SER A 331 -9.37 5.11 -25.13
N ILE A 332 -10.48 4.80 -25.79
CA ILE A 332 -11.56 5.75 -26.08
C ILE A 332 -11.95 6.46 -24.76
N SER A 333 -11.74 7.78 -24.75
CA SER A 333 -11.79 8.76 -23.66
C SER A 333 -13.12 8.86 -22.88
N SER A 334 -14.08 7.95 -23.07
CA SER A 334 -15.43 8.06 -22.51
C SER A 334 -15.85 6.90 -21.59
N THR A 335 -15.35 5.69 -21.76
CA THR A 335 -15.89 4.50 -21.06
C THR A 335 -15.37 4.35 -19.63
N PHE A 336 -14.11 4.70 -19.34
CA PHE A 336 -13.56 4.60 -17.97
C PHE A 336 -13.89 5.80 -17.08
N LYS A 337 -14.08 7.00 -17.66
CA LYS A 337 -14.67 8.12 -16.92
C LYS A 337 -16.04 7.71 -16.39
N LEU A 338 -16.84 6.99 -17.18
CA LEU A 338 -18.12 6.43 -16.78
C LEU A 338 -18.02 5.38 -15.68
N VAL A 339 -17.05 4.45 -15.71
CA VAL A 339 -16.91 3.43 -14.66
C VAL A 339 -16.43 4.02 -13.33
N SER A 340 -15.48 4.96 -13.35
CA SER A 340 -15.06 5.68 -12.14
C SER A 340 -16.13 6.66 -11.64
N PHE A 341 -16.86 7.34 -12.53
CA PHE A 341 -18.05 8.12 -12.15
C PHE A 341 -19.16 7.23 -11.57
N LEU A 342 -19.40 6.04 -12.14
CA LEU A 342 -20.40 5.08 -11.63
C LEU A 342 -19.99 4.49 -10.27
N LEU A 343 -18.70 4.26 -10.03
CA LEU A 343 -18.17 3.85 -8.72
C LEU A 343 -18.44 4.89 -7.62
N VAL A 344 -18.41 6.18 -7.97
CA VAL A 344 -18.76 7.29 -7.06
C VAL A 344 -20.28 7.49 -6.97
N PHE A 345 -21.01 7.48 -8.09
CA PHE A 345 -22.47 7.70 -8.14
C PHE A 345 -23.29 6.58 -7.48
N ILE A 346 -22.85 5.33 -7.57
CA ILE A 346 -23.55 4.20 -6.93
C ILE A 346 -23.43 4.29 -5.40
N ASN A 347 -22.34 4.84 -4.87
CA ASN A 347 -22.21 5.10 -3.43
C ASN A 347 -22.93 6.38 -2.99
N PHE A 348 -22.92 7.45 -3.80
CA PHE A 348 -23.58 8.72 -3.46
C PHE A 348 -25.12 8.60 -3.42
N ASN A 349 -25.72 7.85 -4.35
CA ASN A 349 -27.18 7.63 -4.37
C ASN A 349 -27.70 6.71 -3.25
N ARG A 350 -26.81 6.07 -2.48
CA ARG A 350 -27.20 5.33 -1.28
C ARG A 350 -27.43 6.25 -0.08
N LEU A 351 -26.79 7.43 -0.05
CA LEU A 351 -26.93 8.41 1.01
C LEU A 351 -28.15 9.33 0.79
N THR A 352 -28.40 9.77 -0.44
CA THR A 352 -29.57 10.60 -0.77
C THR A 352 -30.89 9.81 -0.68
N TYR A 353 -30.89 8.51 -0.97
CA TYR A 353 -32.10 7.68 -0.82
C TYR A 353 -32.45 7.38 0.66
N LEU A 354 -31.46 7.44 1.57
CA LEU A 354 -31.68 7.27 3.02
C LEU A 354 -32.04 8.59 3.73
N ILE A 355 -31.58 9.73 3.21
CA ILE A 355 -31.94 11.05 3.76
C ILE A 355 -33.28 11.56 3.17
N GLY A 356 -33.65 11.13 1.96
CA GLY A 356 -34.91 11.50 1.30
C GLY A 356 -36.15 10.70 1.74
N LYS A 357 -36.00 9.69 2.59
CA LYS A 357 -37.11 9.03 3.29
C LYS A 357 -36.89 9.19 4.79
N GLY A 358 -37.39 10.31 5.33
CA GLY A 358 -37.46 10.50 6.76
C GLY A 358 -38.10 9.28 7.43
N ILE A 359 -37.30 8.59 8.24
CA ILE A 359 -37.69 7.69 9.32
C ILE A 359 -36.74 8.00 10.48
#